data_AF-A0A851TVY1-F1
#
_entry.id   AF-A0A851TVY1-F1
#
_cell.length_a   1.000
_cell.length_b   1.000
_cell.length_c   1.000
_cell.angle_alpha   90.00
_cell.angle_beta   90.00
_cell.angle_gamma   90.00
#
_symmetry.space_group_name_H-M   'P 1'
#
loop_
_entity.id
_entity.type
_entity.pdbx_description
1 polymer ?
#
loop_
_entity_poly.entity_id
_entity_poly.type
_entity_poly.pdbx_seq_one_letter_code
_entity_poly.pdbx_strand_id
1 'polypeptide(L)'
;MDQRLAELVEELTTSGEPRLEPGRLKELKKICKSSEEHISHACHLLLSRLRAAHAEIRFSALQLVQELFARSHRFRTLLIASFQEFLELTVGTEHEQPLPPPREVAQKLRKAALGAVQGWHEKYGEAYKQLSLGYHFLKQNKKVDFQDVHARTVAERRREEEKQKRLENIYKEKVKRTEKEMEEMSQEITDALTEMENCFQLLMP
;
A
#
# COMPACT_ATOMS: atom_id res chain seq x y z
N MET A 1 8.75 -9.42 -32.14
CA MET A 1 7.91 -10.12 -31.13
C MET A 1 8.09 -9.53 -29.74
N ASP A 2 9.27 -9.01 -29.39
CA ASP A 2 9.52 -8.32 -28.12
C ASP A 2 8.60 -7.12 -27.82
N GLN A 3 8.19 -6.37 -28.85
CA GLN A 3 7.31 -5.21 -28.67
C GLN A 3 5.92 -5.61 -28.12
N ARG A 4 5.33 -6.70 -28.62
CA ARG A 4 4.01 -7.16 -28.15
C ARG A 4 4.05 -7.64 -26.70
N LEU A 5 5.16 -8.25 -26.28
CA LEU A 5 5.34 -8.65 -24.89
C LEU A 5 5.35 -7.43 -23.96
N ALA A 6 6.06 -6.36 -24.34
CA ALA A 6 6.10 -5.12 -23.58
C ALA A 6 4.72 -4.46 -23.49
N GLU A 7 3.99 -4.36 -24.62
CA GLU A 7 2.61 -3.86 -24.66
C GLU A 7 1.69 -4.65 -23.72
N LEU A 8 1.74 -5.99 -23.76
CA LEU A 8 0.91 -6.82 -22.88
C LEU A 8 1.24 -6.62 -21.40
N VAL A 9 2.52 -6.48 -21.04
CA VAL A 9 2.92 -6.19 -19.66
C VAL A 9 2.39 -4.82 -19.24
N GLU A 10 2.47 -3.81 -20.10
CA GLU A 10 1.93 -2.48 -19.84
C GLU A 10 0.41 -2.53 -19.67
N GLU A 11 -0.32 -3.03 -20.66
CA GLU A 11 -1.79 -3.16 -20.65
C GLU A 11 -2.29 -3.87 -19.38
N LEU A 12 -1.64 -4.97 -18.99
CA LEU A 12 -2.02 -5.76 -17.81
C LEU A 12 -1.66 -5.09 -16.47
N THR A 13 -0.71 -4.16 -16.46
CA THR A 13 -0.27 -3.48 -15.24
C THR A 13 -0.86 -2.08 -15.07
N THR A 14 -1.44 -1.49 -16.10
CA THR A 14 -2.07 -0.17 -16.06
C THR A 14 -3.59 -0.19 -16.22
N SER A 15 -4.23 -1.38 -16.19
CA SER A 15 -5.68 -1.50 -16.36
C SER A 15 -6.50 -0.92 -15.20
N GLY A 16 -5.92 -0.82 -14.00
CA GLY A 16 -6.64 -0.46 -12.78
C GLY A 16 -7.55 -1.57 -12.22
N GLU A 17 -7.59 -2.73 -12.90
CA GLU A 17 -8.46 -3.85 -12.52
C GLU A 17 -7.85 -4.67 -11.37
N PRO A 18 -8.67 -5.22 -10.45
CA PRO A 18 -8.19 -6.00 -9.31
C PRO A 18 -7.60 -7.37 -9.71
N ARG A 19 -7.90 -7.84 -10.93
CA ARG A 19 -7.40 -9.10 -11.50
C ARG A 19 -6.95 -8.86 -12.94
N LEU A 20 -5.90 -9.59 -13.33
CA LEU A 20 -5.42 -9.60 -14.70
C LEU A 20 -6.49 -10.06 -15.69
N GLU A 21 -6.61 -9.37 -16.82
CA GLU A 21 -7.52 -9.75 -17.89
C GLU A 21 -7.10 -11.13 -18.47
N PRO A 22 -7.99 -12.15 -18.44
CA PRO A 22 -7.61 -13.52 -18.77
C PRO A 22 -7.09 -13.74 -20.20
N GLY A 23 -7.62 -13.02 -21.18
CA GLY A 23 -7.24 -13.11 -22.59
C GLY A 23 -5.80 -12.67 -22.82
N ARG A 24 -5.48 -11.44 -22.40
CA ARG A 24 -4.13 -10.86 -22.42
C ARG A 24 -3.14 -11.68 -21.61
N LEU A 25 -3.54 -12.17 -20.43
CA LEU A 25 -2.68 -13.05 -19.64
C LEU A 25 -2.37 -14.35 -20.38
N LYS A 26 -3.33 -14.94 -21.09
CA LYS A 26 -3.12 -16.14 -21.91
C LYS A 26 -2.16 -15.85 -23.07
N GLU A 27 -2.31 -14.70 -23.72
CA GLU A 27 -1.41 -14.25 -24.79
C GLU A 27 0.03 -14.05 -24.28
N LEU A 28 0.21 -13.32 -23.18
CA LEU A 28 1.52 -13.09 -22.56
C LEU A 28 2.22 -14.41 -22.22
N LYS A 29 1.49 -15.36 -21.61
CA LYS A 29 2.01 -16.68 -21.29
C LYS A 29 2.43 -17.48 -22.53
N LYS A 30 1.70 -17.33 -23.65
CA LYS A 30 2.04 -17.98 -24.91
C LYS A 30 3.36 -17.44 -25.48
N ILE A 31 3.56 -16.12 -25.45
CA ILE A 31 4.81 -15.49 -25.89
C ILE A 31 5.96 -15.91 -24.98
N CYS A 32 5.78 -15.85 -23.66
CA CYS A 32 6.76 -16.28 -22.67
C CYS A 32 7.19 -17.75 -22.86
N LYS A 33 6.28 -18.63 -23.27
CA LYS A 33 6.60 -20.05 -23.52
C LYS A 33 7.46 -20.28 -24.78
N SER A 34 7.52 -19.31 -25.69
CA SER A 34 8.19 -19.50 -26.99
C SER A 34 9.72 -19.53 -26.92
N SER A 35 10.34 -18.82 -25.97
CA SER A 35 11.79 -18.89 -25.73
C SER A 35 12.19 -18.39 -24.33
N GLU A 36 13.36 -18.81 -23.85
CA GLU A 36 13.91 -18.31 -22.58
C GLU A 36 14.29 -16.82 -22.63
N GLU A 37 14.56 -16.29 -23.82
CA GLU A 37 14.81 -14.85 -24.01
C GLU A 37 13.55 -14.04 -23.70
N HIS A 38 12.37 -14.48 -24.17
CA HIS A 38 11.11 -13.82 -23.82
C HIS A 38 10.81 -13.91 -22.32
N ILE A 39 11.15 -15.03 -21.66
CA ILE A 39 11.05 -15.14 -20.19
C ILE A 39 11.96 -14.13 -19.50
N SER A 40 13.19 -13.99 -19.98
CA SER A 40 14.17 -13.07 -19.40
C SER A 40 13.72 -11.62 -19.59
N HIS A 41 13.25 -11.27 -20.79
CA HIS A 41 12.68 -9.97 -21.09
C HIS A 41 11.44 -9.67 -20.23
N ALA A 42 10.51 -10.61 -20.11
CA ALA A 42 9.34 -10.47 -19.23
C ALA A 42 9.74 -10.21 -17.78
N CYS A 43 10.78 -10.91 -17.27
CA CYS A 43 11.30 -10.68 -15.93
C CYS A 43 11.83 -9.25 -15.75
N HIS A 44 12.61 -8.75 -16.71
CA HIS A 44 13.10 -7.38 -16.69
C HIS A 44 11.97 -6.34 -16.73
N LEU A 45 10.96 -6.54 -17.60
CA LEU A 45 9.80 -5.66 -17.68
C LEU A 45 9.01 -5.64 -16.37
N LEU A 46 8.79 -6.80 -15.75
CA LEU A 46 8.04 -6.89 -14.49
C LEU A 46 8.80 -6.26 -13.32
N LEU A 47 10.12 -6.47 -13.22
CA LEU A 47 10.94 -5.77 -12.22
C LEU A 47 10.89 -4.25 -12.42
N SER A 48 10.87 -3.78 -13.67
CA SER A 48 10.67 -2.36 -13.97
C SER A 48 9.29 -1.86 -13.51
N ARG A 49 8.21 -2.60 -13.79
CA ARG A 49 6.85 -2.24 -13.32
C ARG A 49 6.74 -2.24 -11.79
N LEU A 50 7.46 -3.13 -11.10
CA LEU A 50 7.52 -3.13 -9.63
C LEU A 50 8.19 -1.88 -9.05
N ARG A 51 8.98 -1.12 -9.82
CA ARG A 51 9.57 0.16 -9.40
C ARG A 51 8.60 1.35 -9.53
N ALA A 52 7.44 1.16 -10.17
CA ALA A 52 6.47 2.24 -10.36
C ALA A 52 6.09 2.90 -9.03
N ALA A 53 5.86 4.21 -9.02
CA ALA A 53 5.43 4.95 -7.84
C ALA A 53 3.91 4.79 -7.56
N HIS A 54 3.36 3.60 -7.83
CA HIS A 54 1.92 3.33 -7.71
C HIS A 54 1.64 1.88 -7.30
N ALA A 55 0.87 1.67 -6.22
CA ALA A 55 0.65 0.35 -5.64
C ALA A 55 -0.16 -0.59 -6.53
N GLU A 56 -1.12 -0.08 -7.32
CA GLU A 56 -1.90 -0.92 -8.24
C GLU A 56 -1.04 -1.51 -9.34
N ILE A 57 -0.13 -0.72 -9.92
CA ILE A 57 0.81 -1.19 -10.94
C ILE A 57 1.70 -2.28 -10.35
N ARG A 58 2.24 -2.05 -9.15
CA ARG A 58 3.04 -3.06 -8.44
C ARG A 58 2.24 -4.31 -8.13
N PHE A 59 0.97 -4.18 -7.76
CA PHE A 59 0.09 -5.31 -7.44
C PHE A 59 -0.21 -6.17 -8.66
N SER A 60 -0.58 -5.56 -9.78
CA SER A 60 -0.78 -6.28 -11.04
C SER A 60 0.51 -6.92 -11.55
N ALA A 61 1.65 -6.24 -11.40
CA ALA A 61 2.95 -6.83 -11.70
C ALA A 61 3.26 -8.04 -10.81
N LEU A 62 2.95 -7.98 -9.51
CA LEU A 62 3.09 -9.12 -8.59
C LEU A 62 2.22 -10.31 -9.02
N GLN A 63 0.98 -10.08 -9.49
CA GLN A 63 0.12 -11.15 -10.00
C GLN A 63 0.76 -11.86 -11.22
N LEU A 64 1.35 -11.10 -12.14
CA LEU A 64 2.10 -11.66 -13.27
C LEU A 64 3.35 -12.43 -12.83
N VAL A 65 4.10 -11.87 -11.88
CA VAL A 65 5.27 -12.52 -11.27
C VAL A 65 4.87 -13.87 -10.68
N GLN A 66 3.76 -13.97 -9.95
CA GLN A 66 3.29 -15.25 -9.39
C GLN A 66 2.98 -16.29 -10.48
N GLU A 67 2.31 -15.88 -11.56
CA GLU A 67 1.96 -16.76 -12.69
C GLU A 67 3.19 -17.32 -13.41
N LEU A 68 4.23 -16.50 -13.60
CA LEU A 68 5.46 -16.90 -14.28
C LEU A 68 6.41 -17.68 -13.36
N PHE A 69 6.54 -17.26 -12.10
CA PHE A 69 7.37 -17.95 -11.11
C PHE A 69 6.91 -19.39 -10.87
N ALA A 70 5.60 -19.62 -10.84
CA ALA A 70 5.04 -20.95 -10.66
C ALA A 70 5.36 -21.92 -11.82
N ARG A 71 5.62 -21.41 -13.04
CA ARG A 71 5.70 -22.24 -14.26
C ARG A 71 7.07 -22.27 -14.92
N SER A 72 7.98 -21.34 -14.60
CA SER A 72 9.26 -21.22 -15.30
C SER A 72 10.45 -21.27 -14.34
N HIS A 73 11.36 -22.23 -14.54
CA HIS A 73 12.63 -22.29 -13.81
C HIS A 73 13.53 -21.08 -14.12
N ARG A 74 13.63 -20.71 -15.40
CA ARG A 74 14.39 -19.54 -15.83
C ARG A 74 13.92 -18.28 -15.13
N PHE A 75 12.60 -18.07 -15.05
CA PHE A 75 12.02 -16.92 -14.37
C PHE A 75 12.33 -16.91 -12.86
N ARG A 76 12.21 -18.08 -12.19
CA ARG A 76 12.57 -18.22 -10.78
C ARG A 76 14.00 -17.82 -10.52
N THR A 77 14.93 -18.32 -11.33
CA THR A 77 16.36 -18.02 -11.19
C THR A 77 16.64 -16.51 -11.31
N LEU A 78 16.04 -15.85 -12.30
CA LEU A 78 16.20 -14.41 -12.51
C LEU A 78 15.60 -13.56 -11.40
N LEU A 79 14.36 -13.87 -10.97
CA LEU A 79 13.72 -13.14 -9.88
C LEU A 79 14.50 -13.30 -8.57
N ILE A 80 14.96 -14.52 -8.28
CA ILE A 80 15.69 -14.83 -7.05
C ILE A 80 17.05 -14.13 -7.03
N ALA A 81 17.71 -13.96 -8.18
CA ALA A 81 18.93 -13.15 -8.26
C ALA A 81 18.72 -11.68 -7.85
N SER A 82 17.49 -11.15 -8.00
CA SER A 82 17.09 -9.80 -7.58
C SER A 82 16.13 -9.82 -6.37
N PHE A 83 16.20 -10.86 -5.52
CA PHE A 83 15.17 -11.11 -4.53
C PHE A 83 15.08 -10.02 -3.46
N GLN A 84 16.21 -9.43 -3.05
CA GLN A 84 16.22 -8.35 -2.09
C GLN A 84 15.41 -7.15 -2.60
N GLU A 85 15.71 -6.67 -3.80
CA GLU A 85 14.97 -5.58 -4.44
C GLU A 85 13.48 -5.94 -4.58
N PHE A 86 13.17 -7.17 -4.98
CA PHE A 86 11.78 -7.64 -5.05
C PHE A 86 11.06 -7.52 -3.70
N LEU A 87 11.70 -7.92 -2.60
CA LEU A 87 11.13 -7.80 -1.25
C LEU A 87 10.96 -6.34 -0.82
N GLU A 88 11.91 -5.47 -1.15
CA GLU A 88 11.81 -4.03 -0.88
C GLU A 88 10.60 -3.43 -1.61
N LEU A 89 10.46 -3.72 -2.91
CA LEU A 89 9.42 -3.15 -3.76
C LEU A 89 8.01 -3.68 -3.47
N THR A 90 7.87 -4.90 -2.92
CA THR A 90 6.56 -5.56 -2.72
C THR A 90 6.14 -5.70 -1.26
N VAL A 91 7.09 -5.85 -0.34
CA VAL A 91 6.81 -6.00 1.10
C VAL A 91 7.09 -4.70 1.86
N GLY A 92 7.90 -3.79 1.31
CA GLY A 92 8.38 -2.61 2.03
C GLY A 92 9.28 -3.03 3.18
N THR A 93 10.34 -3.80 2.89
CA THR A 93 11.35 -4.18 3.88
C THR A 93 12.24 -3.02 4.28
N GLU A 94 12.41 -2.02 3.41
CA GLU A 94 13.14 -0.80 3.69
C GLU A 94 12.25 0.22 4.40
N HIS A 95 12.68 0.79 5.52
CA HIS A 95 11.84 1.75 6.26
C HIS A 95 11.85 3.12 5.57
N GLU A 96 12.97 3.50 4.96
CA GLU A 96 13.12 4.77 4.26
C GLU A 96 12.33 4.80 2.93
N GLN A 97 11.93 3.64 2.42
CA GLN A 97 11.18 3.48 1.19
C GLN A 97 9.88 2.70 1.43
N PRO A 98 8.83 3.36 1.95
CA PRO A 98 7.53 2.71 2.12
C PRO A 98 6.91 2.35 0.77
N LEU A 99 5.96 1.41 0.80
CA LEU A 99 5.17 1.09 -0.39
C LEU A 99 4.38 2.32 -0.88
N PRO A 100 4.26 2.53 -2.20
CA PRO A 100 3.61 3.71 -2.75
C PRO A 100 2.10 3.73 -2.48
N PRO A 101 1.42 4.87 -2.65
CA PRO A 101 -0.04 4.93 -2.60
C PRO A 101 -0.69 4.16 -3.76
N PRO A 102 -1.99 3.79 -3.67
CA PRO A 102 -2.89 3.95 -2.52
C PRO A 102 -2.60 2.97 -1.37
N ARG A 103 -2.82 3.41 -0.11
CA ARG A 103 -2.47 2.63 1.10
C ARG A 103 -3.17 1.27 1.15
N GLU A 104 -4.45 1.21 0.80
CA GLU A 104 -5.21 -0.04 0.81
C GLU A 104 -4.63 -1.08 -0.15
N VAL A 105 -4.24 -0.63 -1.35
CA VAL A 105 -3.63 -1.50 -2.36
C VAL A 105 -2.22 -1.90 -1.94
N ALA A 106 -1.45 -0.99 -1.33
CA ALA A 106 -0.13 -1.31 -0.77
C ALA A 106 -0.21 -2.41 0.31
N GLN A 107 -1.23 -2.39 1.16
CA GLN A 107 -1.47 -3.45 2.14
C GLN A 107 -1.84 -4.78 1.47
N LYS A 108 -2.70 -4.75 0.44
CA LYS A 108 -3.04 -5.95 -0.36
C LYS A 108 -1.80 -6.52 -1.07
N LEU A 109 -0.99 -5.67 -1.69
CA LEU A 109 0.28 -6.01 -2.32
C LEU A 109 1.20 -6.72 -1.35
N ARG A 110 1.40 -6.13 -0.17
CA ARG A 110 2.24 -6.70 0.86
C ARG A 110 1.75 -8.06 1.34
N LYS A 111 0.45 -8.20 1.61
CA LYS A 111 -0.15 -9.47 2.02
C LYS A 111 0.04 -10.54 0.95
N ALA A 112 -0.23 -10.20 -0.31
CA ALA A 112 -0.05 -11.12 -1.43
C ALA A 112 1.43 -11.51 -1.62
N ALA A 113 2.36 -10.57 -1.47
CA ALA A 113 3.78 -10.82 -1.61
C ALA A 113 4.30 -11.77 -0.51
N LEU A 114 3.89 -11.56 0.74
CA LEU A 114 4.24 -12.45 1.85
C LEU A 114 3.70 -13.87 1.65
N GLY A 115 2.43 -13.99 1.23
CA GLY A 115 1.84 -15.28 0.90
C GLY A 115 2.54 -15.98 -0.27
N ALA A 116 2.92 -15.22 -1.31
CA ALA A 116 3.68 -15.74 -2.44
C ALA A 116 5.05 -16.26 -2.00
N VAL A 117 5.81 -15.48 -1.22
CA VAL A 117 7.13 -15.87 -0.71
C VAL A 117 7.05 -17.12 0.15
N GLN A 118 6.05 -17.21 1.03
CA GLN A 118 5.81 -18.42 1.83
C GLN A 118 5.55 -19.63 0.92
N GLY A 119 4.59 -19.54 0.00
CA GLY A 119 4.26 -20.65 -0.90
C GLY A 119 5.40 -21.03 -1.84
N TRP A 120 6.24 -20.07 -2.24
CA TRP A 120 7.45 -20.35 -3.01
C TRP A 120 8.51 -21.05 -2.16
N HIS A 121 8.70 -20.62 -0.91
CA HIS A 121 9.62 -21.26 0.02
C HIS A 121 9.23 -22.72 0.30
N GLU A 122 7.95 -22.98 0.56
CA GLU A 122 7.44 -24.35 0.77
C GLU A 122 7.68 -25.27 -0.42
N LYS A 123 7.56 -24.76 -1.65
CA LYS A 123 7.71 -25.56 -2.87
C LYS A 123 9.15 -25.66 -3.38
N TYR A 124 9.95 -24.62 -3.15
CA TYR A 124 11.22 -24.44 -3.86
C TYR A 124 12.38 -24.02 -2.95
N GLY A 125 12.15 -23.80 -1.65
CA GLY A 125 13.17 -23.31 -0.72
C GLY A 125 14.45 -24.14 -0.71
N GLU A 126 14.32 -25.47 -0.72
CA GLU A 126 15.47 -26.39 -0.78
C GLU A 126 16.36 -26.16 -2.01
N ALA A 127 15.76 -25.85 -3.16
CA ALA A 127 16.48 -25.63 -4.41
C ALA A 127 17.07 -24.22 -4.54
N TYR A 128 16.56 -23.23 -3.80
CA TYR A 128 16.99 -21.85 -3.91
C TYR A 128 17.33 -21.25 -2.54
N LYS A 129 18.61 -21.35 -2.16
CA LYS A 129 19.13 -20.83 -0.88
C LYS A 129 18.76 -19.37 -0.62
N GLN A 130 18.84 -18.50 -1.63
CA GLN A 130 18.48 -17.08 -1.50
C GLN A 130 17.00 -16.87 -1.15
N LEU A 131 16.11 -17.70 -1.70
CA LEU A 131 14.68 -17.67 -1.36
C LEU A 131 14.46 -18.07 0.10
N SER A 132 15.11 -19.14 0.56
CA SER A 132 15.06 -19.55 1.98
C SER A 132 15.62 -18.50 2.92
N LEU A 133 16.76 -17.90 2.59
CA LEU A 133 17.34 -16.81 3.38
C LEU A 133 16.38 -15.62 3.47
N GLY A 134 15.79 -15.18 2.35
CA GLY A 134 14.83 -14.09 2.37
C GLY A 134 13.54 -14.42 3.13
N TYR A 135 13.03 -15.66 3.02
CA TYR A 135 11.89 -16.12 3.83
C TYR A 135 12.21 -16.08 5.33
N HIS A 136 13.35 -16.65 5.75
CA HIS A 136 13.76 -16.64 7.16
C HIS A 136 14.04 -15.24 7.67
N PHE A 137 14.64 -14.37 6.86
CA PHE A 137 14.81 -12.95 7.17
C PHE A 137 13.47 -12.29 7.48
N LEU A 138 12.44 -12.50 6.65
CA LEU A 138 11.10 -11.95 6.88
C LEU A 138 10.47 -12.49 8.18
N LYS A 139 10.66 -13.79 8.44
CA LYS A 139 10.14 -14.47 9.63
C LYS A 139 10.82 -14.00 10.92
N GLN A 140 12.14 -13.78 10.89
CA GLN A 140 12.96 -13.49 12.08
C GLN A 140 13.12 -11.98 12.34
N ASN A 141 13.51 -11.19 11.34
CA ASN A 141 13.96 -9.80 11.55
C ASN A 141 12.83 -8.77 11.56
N LYS A 142 11.65 -9.09 11.03
CA LYS A 142 10.58 -8.10 10.88
C LYS A 142 9.34 -8.35 11.74
N LYS A 143 9.37 -9.37 12.63
CA LYS A 143 8.18 -9.87 13.36
C LYS A 143 6.93 -9.88 12.47
N VAL A 144 7.12 -10.25 11.20
CA VAL A 144 6.00 -10.41 10.27
C VAL A 144 5.42 -11.74 10.64
N ASP A 145 4.35 -11.70 11.42
CA ASP A 145 3.55 -12.88 11.62
C ASP A 145 2.91 -13.21 10.27
N PHE A 146 3.33 -14.33 9.68
CA PHE A 146 2.77 -14.83 8.42
C PHE A 146 1.32 -15.31 8.61
N GLN A 147 0.88 -15.51 9.86
CA GLN A 147 -0.50 -15.77 10.24
C GLN A 147 -1.24 -14.49 10.66
N ASP A 148 -0.55 -13.53 11.30
CA ASP A 148 -1.12 -12.24 11.71
C ASP A 148 -0.58 -11.05 10.89
N VAL A 149 -1.31 -10.77 9.80
CA VAL A 149 -1.05 -9.71 8.82
C VAL A 149 -1.12 -8.29 9.45
N HIS A 150 -1.42 -8.16 10.74
CA HIS A 150 -1.44 -6.90 11.49
C HIS A 150 -0.23 -6.65 12.41
N ALA A 151 0.82 -7.48 12.42
CA ALA A 151 1.92 -7.29 13.38
C ALA A 151 2.88 -6.10 13.10
N ARG A 152 2.90 -5.50 11.90
CA ARG A 152 3.62 -4.23 11.65
C ARG A 152 2.81 -2.97 11.99
N THR A 153 1.57 -3.12 12.46
CA THR A 153 0.67 -2.00 12.74
C THR A 153 0.99 -1.27 14.05
N VAL A 154 1.97 -1.64 14.88
CA VAL A 154 2.19 -0.94 16.17
C VAL A 154 2.90 0.41 16.00
N ALA A 155 3.95 0.49 15.18
CA ALA A 155 4.61 1.76 14.89
C ALA A 155 3.73 2.66 14.00
N GLU A 156 2.95 2.06 13.09
CA GLU A 156 1.96 2.78 12.28
C GLU A 156 0.73 3.20 13.11
N ARG A 157 0.19 2.34 14.00
CA ARG A 157 -0.88 2.71 14.96
C ARG A 157 -0.41 3.80 15.87
N ARG A 158 0.81 3.74 16.44
CA ARG A 158 1.29 4.82 17.29
C ARG A 158 1.34 6.15 16.54
N ARG A 159 1.80 6.15 15.28
CA ARG A 159 1.79 7.36 14.44
C ARG A 159 0.36 7.81 14.07
N GLU A 160 -0.56 6.88 13.88
CA GLU A 160 -1.96 7.16 13.51
C GLU A 160 -2.80 7.62 14.71
N GLU A 161 -2.61 7.00 15.88
CA GLU A 161 -3.13 7.42 17.19
C GLU A 161 -2.58 8.78 17.60
N GLU A 162 -1.28 9.05 17.35
CA GLU A 162 -0.69 10.38 17.59
C GLU A 162 -1.28 11.44 16.65
N LYS A 163 -1.49 11.13 15.37
CA LYS A 163 -2.16 12.04 14.43
C LYS A 163 -3.63 12.27 14.81
N GLN A 164 -4.34 11.21 15.17
CA GLN A 164 -5.74 11.28 15.57
C GLN A 164 -5.90 12.09 16.87
N LYS A 165 -5.05 11.85 17.87
CA LYS A 165 -5.02 12.65 19.10
C LYS A 165 -4.71 14.13 18.83
N ARG A 166 -3.79 14.43 17.91
CA ARG A 166 -3.53 15.82 17.51
C ARG A 166 -4.75 16.47 16.87
N LEU A 167 -5.43 15.78 15.95
CA LEU A 167 -6.66 16.28 15.32
C LEU A 167 -7.80 16.46 16.32
N GLU A 168 -8.00 15.51 17.23
CA GLU A 168 -9.00 15.61 18.31
C GLU A 168 -8.70 16.77 19.25
N ASN A 169 -7.43 17.01 19.60
CA ASN A 169 -7.05 18.15 20.43
C ASN A 169 -7.34 19.48 19.73
N ILE A 170 -7.01 19.60 18.44
CA ILE A 170 -7.33 20.79 17.64
C ILE A 170 -8.85 21.02 17.58
N TYR A 171 -9.62 19.95 17.39
CA TYR A 171 -11.08 20.06 17.34
C TYR A 171 -11.66 20.49 18.69
N LYS A 172 -11.20 19.90 19.79
CA LYS A 172 -11.60 20.30 21.15
C LYS A 172 -11.25 21.75 21.46
N GLU A 173 -10.08 22.22 21.06
CA GLU A 173 -9.68 23.62 21.25
C GLU A 173 -10.56 24.58 20.44
N LYS A 174 -10.93 24.21 19.20
CA LYS A 174 -11.87 25.00 18.40
C LYS A 174 -13.25 25.08 19.04
N VAL A 175 -13.79 23.95 19.51
CA VAL A 175 -15.10 23.92 20.19
C VAL A 175 -15.09 24.82 21.41
N LYS A 176 -14.08 24.70 22.28
CA LYS A 176 -13.95 25.56 23.48
C LYS A 176 -13.86 27.05 23.15
N ARG A 177 -13.15 27.40 22.07
CA ARG A 177 -13.04 28.80 21.64
C ARG A 177 -14.41 29.33 21.20
N THR A 178 -15.13 28.57 20.38
CA THR A 178 -16.47 28.96 19.92
C THR A 178 -17.46 29.02 21.08
N GLU A 179 -17.43 28.09 22.03
CA GLU A 179 -18.27 28.16 23.24
C GLU A 179 -18.03 29.45 24.02
N LYS A 180 -16.76 29.84 24.23
CA LYS A 180 -16.42 31.08 24.92
C LYS A 180 -16.88 32.32 24.16
N GLU A 181 -16.70 32.36 22.84
CA GLU A 181 -17.18 33.45 21.99
C GLU A 181 -18.71 33.57 22.04
N MET A 182 -19.44 32.46 22.09
CA MET A 182 -20.90 32.47 22.23
C MET A 182 -21.35 32.94 23.60
N GLU A 183 -20.64 32.58 24.67
CA GLU A 183 -20.95 33.02 26.04
C GLU A 183 -20.72 34.54 26.18
N GLU A 184 -19.62 35.06 25.65
CA GLU A 184 -19.34 36.50 25.60
C GLU A 184 -20.42 37.26 24.83
N MET A 185 -20.80 36.77 23.63
CA MET A 185 -21.84 37.38 22.82
C MET A 185 -23.23 37.32 23.49
N SER A 186 -23.54 36.24 24.21
CA SER A 186 -24.78 36.10 24.97
C SER A 186 -24.85 37.10 26.13
N GLN A 187 -23.72 37.38 26.78
CA GLN A 187 -23.65 38.40 27.81
C GLN A 187 -23.89 39.78 27.21
N GLU A 188 -23.24 40.11 26.09
CA GLU A 188 -23.45 41.38 25.39
C GLU A 188 -24.92 41.61 24.98
N ILE A 189 -25.61 40.56 24.49
CA ILE A 189 -27.04 40.62 24.15
C ILE A 189 -27.88 40.89 25.41
N THR A 190 -27.55 40.24 26.53
CA THR A 190 -28.29 40.40 27.79
C THR A 190 -28.11 41.80 28.37
N ASP A 191 -26.89 42.33 28.30
CA ASP A 191 -26.58 43.69 28.74
C ASP A 191 -27.33 44.72 27.86
N ALA A 192 -27.31 44.56 26.54
CA ALA A 192 -28.04 45.41 25.61
C ALA A 192 -29.57 45.36 25.82
N LEU A 193 -30.14 44.18 26.07
CA LEU A 193 -31.56 44.03 26.41
C LEU A 193 -31.91 44.74 27.71
N THR A 194 -31.05 44.62 28.73
CA THR A 194 -31.24 45.27 30.03
C THR A 194 -31.18 46.79 29.91
N GLU A 195 -30.22 47.32 29.15
CA GLU A 195 -30.13 48.75 28.85
C GLU A 195 -31.39 49.25 28.12
N MET A 196 -31.89 48.48 27.15
CA MET A 196 -33.10 48.82 26.40
C MET A 196 -34.34 48.82 27.31
N GLU A 197 -34.50 47.82 28.18
CA GLU A 197 -35.60 47.73 29.17
C GLU A 197 -35.58 48.94 30.12
N ASN A 198 -34.40 49.30 30.64
CA ASN A 198 -34.22 50.47 31.50
C ASN A 198 -34.57 51.77 30.76
N CYS A 199 -34.17 51.92 29.49
CA CYS A 199 -34.56 53.05 28.66
C CYS A 199 -36.08 53.14 28.48
N PHE A 200 -36.76 52.00 28.26
CA PHE A 200 -38.22 51.96 28.13
C PHE A 200 -38.95 52.31 29.43
N GLN A 201 -38.48 51.84 30.59
CA GLN A 201 -39.05 52.21 31.90
C GLN A 201 -38.93 53.71 32.19
N LEU A 202 -37.86 54.37 31.73
CA LEU A 202 -37.69 55.81 31.87
C LEU A 202 -38.65 56.61 30.96
N LEU A 203 -38.99 56.06 29.79
CA LEU A 203 -39.85 56.72 28.79
C LEU A 203 -41.34 56.43 28.99
N MET A 204 -41.70 55.32 29.64
CA MET A 204 -43.08 54.97 30.01
C MET A 204 -43.15 54.55 31.49
N PRO A 205 -43.38 55.49 32.43
CA PRO A 205 -43.59 55.18 33.84
C PRO A 205 -44.94 54.50 34.12
#